data_AF-A0A938LXG3-F1
#
_entry.id   AF-A0A938LXG3-F1
#
_cell.length_a   1.000
_cell.length_b   1.000
_cell.length_c   1.000
_cell.angle_alpha   90.00
_cell.angle_beta   90.00
_cell.angle_gamma   90.00
#
_symmetry.space_group_name_H-M   'P 1'
#
loop_
_entity.id
_entity.type
_entity.pdbx_description
1 polymer ?
#
loop_
_entity_poly.entity_id
_entity_poly.type
_entity_poly.pdbx_seq_one_letter_code
_entity_poly.pdbx_strand_id
1 'polypeptide(L)'
;MKRLVVPAVMVLLVPAAGAKVWTTVYRYDEVTPLGAVDPNRPAVYRDIMVGTRLAIVISSDAATPWPGVLASSWDDWIYGELTARDYNSKTLSYEGSCLPAAGTKSFVRVSRDAAKVGLQFGFGAGSIPAPGEWFIVDYHARQVGACTLRLYGLPVRLDSPAETLSFTHVDSRDFNGDAIVDFRDFALLAGHWNPQEYLEPDSPQGMFDLDSDGKIGPGDLALFSEYWLEQTDCRPPAADPNTSSAGSP
;
A
#
# COMPACT_ATOMS: atom_id res chain seq x y z
N MET A 1 37.63 -28.08 -58.04
CA MET A 1 36.36 -27.46 -57.60
C MET A 1 36.47 -27.12 -56.11
N LYS A 2 36.64 -25.85 -55.73
CA LYS A 2 36.70 -25.42 -54.33
C LYS A 2 35.28 -25.08 -53.86
N ARG A 3 34.76 -25.81 -52.87
CA ARG A 3 33.46 -25.55 -52.25
C ARG A 3 33.60 -24.37 -51.27
N LEU A 4 32.97 -23.25 -51.60
CA LEU A 4 32.87 -22.09 -50.73
C LEU A 4 31.77 -22.39 -49.68
N VAL A 5 32.16 -22.55 -48.42
CA VAL A 5 31.21 -22.67 -47.31
C VAL A 5 31.02 -21.27 -46.74
N VAL A 6 29.84 -20.69 -46.95
CA VAL A 6 29.46 -19.40 -46.37
C VAL A 6 28.81 -19.68 -45.01
N PRO A 7 29.39 -19.21 -43.88
CA PRO A 7 28.75 -19.38 -42.58
C PRO A 7 27.54 -18.44 -42.50
N ALA A 8 26.35 -19.02 -42.33
CA ALA A 8 25.15 -18.28 -42.02
C ALA A 8 25.23 -17.78 -40.57
N VAL A 9 25.54 -16.49 -40.39
CA VAL A 9 25.50 -15.84 -39.08
C VAL A 9 24.02 -15.57 -38.75
N MET A 10 23.46 -16.43 -37.90
CA MET A 10 22.11 -16.25 -37.37
C MET A 10 22.19 -15.23 -36.21
N VAL A 11 21.86 -13.98 -36.48
CA VAL A 11 21.72 -12.96 -35.42
C VAL A 11 20.41 -13.22 -34.70
N LEU A 12 20.47 -13.85 -33.53
CA LEU A 12 19.35 -13.95 -32.61
C LEU A 12 19.11 -12.57 -32.00
N LEU A 13 18.12 -11.85 -32.53
CA LEU A 13 17.54 -10.70 -31.87
C LEU A 13 16.80 -11.18 -30.62
N VAL A 14 17.48 -11.17 -29.47
CA VAL A 14 16.79 -11.28 -28.18
C VAL A 14 16.02 -9.96 -28.01
N PRO A 15 14.68 -9.99 -27.91
CA PRO A 15 13.94 -8.77 -27.59
C PRO A 15 14.49 -8.25 -26.27
N ALA A 16 14.88 -6.97 -26.24
CA ALA A 16 15.24 -6.32 -25.00
C ALA A 16 14.03 -6.43 -24.08
N ALA A 17 14.14 -7.27 -23.04
CA ALA A 17 13.11 -7.35 -22.01
C ALA A 17 12.99 -5.94 -21.42
N GLY A 18 11.81 -5.33 -21.56
CA GLY A 18 11.54 -4.04 -20.92
C GLY A 18 11.69 -4.18 -19.42
N ALA A 19 12.12 -3.11 -18.75
CA ALA A 19 12.18 -3.05 -17.29
C ALA A 19 10.85 -3.51 -16.69
N LYS A 20 10.89 -4.53 -15.83
CA LYS A 20 9.72 -4.94 -15.07
C LYS A 20 9.65 -4.03 -13.86
N VAL A 21 8.52 -3.36 -13.69
CA VAL A 21 8.21 -2.58 -12.49
C VAL A 21 7.00 -3.21 -11.82
N TRP A 22 7.06 -3.35 -10.50
CA TRP A 22 6.01 -3.95 -9.69
C TRP A 22 5.94 -3.27 -8.32
N THR A 23 4.87 -3.57 -7.59
CA THR A 23 4.65 -3.11 -6.22
C THR A 23 4.80 -4.26 -5.22
N THR A 24 5.25 -3.93 -4.03
CA THR A 24 5.14 -4.79 -2.85
C THR A 24 4.44 -3.98 -1.76
N VAL A 25 3.39 -4.57 -1.18
CA VAL A 25 2.66 -3.94 -0.07
C VAL A 25 3.21 -4.52 1.23
N TYR A 26 3.55 -3.64 2.15
CA TYR A 26 4.04 -3.94 3.48
C TYR A 26 3.05 -3.42 4.52
N ARG A 27 3.08 -4.03 5.71
CA ARG A 27 2.55 -3.39 6.90
C ARG A 27 3.30 -2.07 7.15
N TYR A 28 2.75 -1.22 8.02
CA TYR A 28 3.37 0.08 8.31
C TYR A 28 4.79 -0.02 8.91
N ASP A 29 5.20 -1.20 9.41
CA ASP A 29 6.57 -1.44 9.84
C ASP A 29 7.60 -1.44 8.70
N GLU A 30 7.16 -1.37 7.43
CA GLU A 30 7.98 -1.34 6.21
C GLU A 30 8.85 -2.58 6.00
N VAL A 31 8.64 -3.63 6.81
CA VAL A 31 9.47 -4.84 6.81
C VAL A 31 8.63 -6.07 6.58
N THR A 32 7.41 -6.13 7.12
CA THR A 32 6.53 -7.29 7.02
C THR A 32 5.66 -7.19 5.78
N PRO A 33 5.87 -8.02 4.74
CA PRO A 33 5.04 -7.98 3.54
C PRO A 33 3.59 -8.38 3.87
N LEU A 34 2.64 -7.66 3.28
CA LEU A 34 1.24 -8.06 3.27
C LEU A 34 1.04 -9.02 2.10
N GLY A 35 0.89 -10.31 2.39
CA GLY A 35 0.67 -11.33 1.36
C GLY A 35 -0.67 -11.14 0.63
N ALA A 36 -0.67 -11.34 -0.68
CA ALA A 36 -1.90 -11.45 -1.46
C ALA A 36 -2.68 -12.72 -1.04
N VAL A 37 -4.01 -12.62 -1.04
CA VAL A 37 -4.89 -13.73 -0.63
C VAL A 37 -4.98 -14.80 -1.71
N ASP A 38 -4.97 -14.40 -2.98
CA ASP A 38 -5.06 -15.30 -4.11
C ASP A 38 -3.73 -15.31 -4.87
N PRO A 39 -2.99 -16.43 -4.90
CA PRO A 39 -1.73 -16.51 -5.65
C PRO A 39 -1.93 -16.36 -7.17
N ASN A 40 -3.15 -16.56 -7.68
CA ASN A 40 -3.50 -16.32 -9.08
C ASN A 40 -3.89 -14.86 -9.34
N ARG A 41 -4.15 -14.09 -8.28
CA ARG A 41 -4.41 -12.65 -8.32
C ARG A 41 -3.50 -11.96 -7.29
N PRO A 42 -2.19 -11.86 -7.59
CA PRO A 42 -1.16 -11.46 -6.63
C PRO A 42 -1.28 -10.02 -6.09
N ALA A 43 -2.33 -9.31 -6.47
CA ALA A 43 -2.61 -7.93 -6.10
C ALA A 43 -3.99 -7.76 -5.44
N VAL A 44 -4.63 -8.88 -5.03
CA VAL A 44 -5.82 -8.88 -4.18
C VAL A 44 -5.38 -9.19 -2.75
N TYR A 45 -5.54 -8.21 -1.87
CA TYR A 45 -5.15 -8.31 -0.47
C TYR A 45 -6.34 -8.73 0.40
N ARG A 46 -6.02 -9.17 1.61
CA ARG A 46 -7.04 -9.46 2.62
C ARG A 46 -7.76 -8.17 3.00
N ASP A 47 -8.91 -8.34 3.63
CA ASP A 47 -9.63 -7.22 4.23
C ASP A 47 -8.70 -6.47 5.22
N ILE A 48 -8.77 -5.14 5.18
CA ILE A 48 -7.99 -4.26 6.04
C ILE A 48 -8.93 -3.36 6.83
N MET A 49 -8.65 -3.13 8.10
CA MET A 49 -9.48 -2.25 8.92
C MET A 49 -9.32 -0.79 8.49
N VAL A 50 -10.40 -0.02 8.52
CA VAL A 50 -10.31 1.44 8.47
C VAL A 50 -9.36 1.95 9.56
N GLY A 51 -8.54 2.95 9.23
CA GLY A 51 -7.45 3.44 10.06
C GLY A 51 -6.12 2.74 9.79
N THR A 52 -6.13 1.58 9.11
CA THR A 52 -4.89 0.86 8.78
C THR A 52 -4.02 1.68 7.83
N ARG A 53 -2.73 1.76 8.16
CA ARG A 53 -1.68 2.31 7.31
C ARG A 53 -0.81 1.18 6.77
N LEU A 54 -0.47 1.30 5.49
CA LEU A 54 0.40 0.37 4.78
C LEU A 54 1.50 1.16 4.09
N ALA A 55 2.62 0.50 3.81
CA ALA A 55 3.65 1.03 2.93
C ALA A 55 3.61 0.30 1.59
N ILE A 56 3.64 1.04 0.49
CA ILE A 56 3.69 0.48 -0.86
C ILE A 56 5.05 0.85 -1.46
N VAL A 57 5.86 -0.17 -1.74
CA VAL A 57 7.18 -0.02 -2.36
C VAL A 57 7.09 -0.35 -3.84
N ILE A 58 7.57 0.55 -4.67
CA ILE A 58 7.67 0.37 -6.12
C ILE A 58 9.10 -0.07 -6.44
N SER A 59 9.24 -1.24 -7.06
CA SER A 59 10.52 -1.87 -7.38
C SER A 59 10.70 -2.09 -8.88
N SER A 60 11.95 -2.19 -9.31
CA SER A 60 12.33 -2.48 -10.69
C SER A 60 13.51 -3.44 -10.75
N ASP A 61 13.51 -4.31 -11.75
CA ASP A 61 14.63 -5.23 -12.03
C ASP A 61 15.67 -4.63 -12.99
N ALA A 62 15.45 -3.41 -13.46
CA ALA A 62 16.31 -2.75 -14.45
C ALA A 62 17.01 -1.50 -13.90
N ALA A 63 18.18 -1.21 -14.46
CA ALA A 63 18.93 0.04 -14.24
C ALA A 63 18.48 1.18 -15.18
N THR A 64 17.29 1.09 -15.76
CA THR A 64 16.78 2.06 -16.74
C THR A 64 15.63 2.84 -16.14
N PRO A 65 15.62 4.19 -16.20
CA PRO A 65 14.51 4.99 -15.70
C PRO A 65 13.15 4.55 -16.24
N TRP A 66 12.16 4.45 -15.37
CA TRP A 66 10.77 4.23 -15.76
C TRP A 66 9.87 5.30 -15.13
N PRO A 67 9.39 6.28 -15.89
CA PRO A 67 8.42 7.23 -15.37
C PRO A 67 7.07 6.53 -15.23
N GLY A 68 6.37 6.79 -14.14
CA GLY A 68 5.10 6.11 -13.87
C GLY A 68 4.21 6.86 -12.90
N VAL A 69 3.03 6.30 -12.66
CA VAL A 69 2.04 6.85 -11.72
C VAL A 69 1.41 5.70 -10.96
N LEU A 70 1.25 5.85 -9.64
CA LEU A 70 0.35 5.03 -8.84
C LEU A 70 -0.84 5.90 -8.46
N ALA A 71 -2.03 5.53 -8.91
CA ALA A 71 -3.22 6.34 -8.74
C ALA A 71 -4.48 5.52 -8.51
N SER A 72 -5.45 6.13 -7.84
CA SER A 72 -6.82 5.66 -7.70
C SER A 72 -7.73 6.48 -8.63
N SER A 73 -8.98 6.03 -8.80
CA SER A 73 -10.02 6.93 -9.28
C SER A 73 -10.40 7.95 -8.21
N TRP A 74 -11.12 9.00 -8.57
CA TRP A 74 -11.70 9.94 -7.59
C TRP A 74 -12.74 9.26 -6.68
N ASP A 75 -13.48 8.28 -7.20
CA ASP A 75 -14.44 7.49 -6.42
C ASP A 75 -13.73 6.56 -5.42
N ASP A 76 -12.58 5.99 -5.81
CA ASP A 76 -11.77 5.14 -4.92
C ASP A 76 -11.03 5.96 -3.83
N TRP A 77 -10.72 7.24 -4.11
CA TRP A 77 -9.90 8.09 -3.24
C TRP A 77 -10.54 8.37 -1.88
N ILE A 78 -11.87 8.35 -1.78
CA ILE A 78 -12.55 8.56 -0.51
C ILE A 78 -12.34 7.37 0.45
N TYR A 79 -12.09 6.19 -0.10
CA TYR A 79 -11.90 4.95 0.66
C TYR A 79 -10.43 4.77 1.07
N GLY A 80 -9.49 5.15 0.21
CA GLY A 80 -8.06 4.98 0.46
C GLY A 80 -7.24 6.17 -0.05
N GLU A 81 -6.32 6.64 0.78
CA GLU A 81 -5.48 7.80 0.49
C GLU A 81 -4.02 7.39 0.29
N LEU A 82 -3.38 7.94 -0.75
CA LEU A 82 -1.94 7.82 -0.97
C LEU A 82 -1.22 9.09 -0.54
N THR A 83 -0.18 8.95 0.29
CA THR A 83 0.68 10.06 0.70
C THR A 83 2.14 9.75 0.44
N ALA A 84 2.89 10.76 0.02
CA ALA A 84 4.33 10.70 -0.13
C ALA A 84 5.03 11.43 1.04
N ARG A 85 6.31 11.14 1.26
CA ARG A 85 7.07 11.54 2.45
C ARG A 85 8.02 12.71 2.18
N ASP A 86 8.19 13.56 3.17
CA ASP A 86 9.18 14.67 3.19
C ASP A 86 9.13 15.57 1.95
N TYR A 87 8.05 16.34 1.81
CA TYR A 87 7.92 17.31 0.72
C TYR A 87 8.97 18.42 0.81
N ASN A 88 9.79 18.54 -0.23
CA ASN A 88 10.76 19.61 -0.40
C ASN A 88 10.21 20.67 -1.37
N SER A 89 9.93 21.87 -0.84
CA SER A 89 9.37 22.98 -1.61
C SER A 89 10.33 23.60 -2.64
N LYS A 90 11.63 23.33 -2.54
CA LYS A 90 12.63 23.83 -3.51
C LYS A 90 12.71 22.94 -4.75
N THR A 91 12.68 21.63 -4.55
CA THR A 91 12.74 20.63 -5.63
C THR A 91 11.37 20.25 -6.17
N LEU A 92 10.30 20.64 -5.45
CA LEU A 92 8.92 20.29 -5.74
C LEU A 92 8.77 18.76 -5.83
N SER A 93 9.33 18.05 -4.85
CA SER A 93 9.38 16.60 -4.78
C SER A 93 9.26 16.12 -3.34
N TYR A 94 8.71 14.92 -3.16
CA TYR A 94 8.72 14.17 -1.91
C TYR A 94 9.99 13.33 -1.84
N GLU A 95 11.03 13.86 -1.20
CA GLU A 95 12.37 13.28 -1.23
C GLU A 95 12.48 12.04 -0.32
N GLY A 96 11.70 11.98 0.76
CA GLY A 96 11.60 10.80 1.64
C GLY A 96 10.94 9.60 0.97
N SER A 97 10.23 9.82 -0.15
CA SER A 97 9.65 8.75 -0.98
C SER A 97 10.60 8.25 -2.08
N CYS A 98 11.80 8.83 -2.20
CA CYS A 98 12.80 8.42 -3.19
C CYS A 98 13.85 7.52 -2.52
N LEU A 99 13.82 6.22 -2.82
CA LEU A 99 14.76 5.26 -2.25
C LEU A 99 16.09 5.29 -3.00
N PRO A 100 17.21 4.85 -2.37
CA PRO A 100 18.54 4.98 -2.96
C PRO A 100 18.68 4.38 -4.37
N ALA A 101 18.00 3.27 -4.68
CA ALA A 101 18.13 2.61 -5.98
C ALA A 101 17.46 3.40 -7.13
N ALA A 102 16.59 4.38 -6.85
CA ALA A 102 16.07 5.28 -7.88
C ALA A 102 17.11 6.32 -8.36
N GLY A 103 18.21 6.49 -7.61
CA GLY A 103 19.28 7.42 -7.94
C GLY A 103 18.97 8.87 -7.56
N THR A 104 20.01 9.71 -7.59
CA THR A 104 20.02 11.06 -6.96
C THR A 104 19.14 12.12 -7.63
N LYS A 105 18.48 11.79 -8.74
CA LYS A 105 17.59 12.69 -9.48
C LYS A 105 16.19 12.12 -9.66
N SER A 106 15.83 11.09 -8.91
CA SER A 106 14.45 10.64 -8.85
C SER A 106 13.56 11.68 -8.19
N PHE A 107 12.27 11.66 -8.49
CA PHE A 107 11.29 12.53 -7.85
C PHE A 107 9.95 11.83 -7.71
N VAL A 108 9.20 12.23 -6.68
CA VAL A 108 7.81 11.87 -6.46
C VAL A 108 6.99 13.16 -6.35
N ARG A 109 5.87 13.23 -7.06
CA ARG A 109 4.98 14.41 -7.09
C ARG A 109 3.53 13.99 -6.99
N VAL A 110 2.68 14.86 -6.47
CA VAL A 110 1.24 14.68 -6.59
C VAL A 110 0.83 14.75 -8.06
N SER A 111 0.02 13.79 -8.50
CA SER A 111 -0.58 13.75 -9.83
C SER A 111 -2.08 13.80 -9.70
N ARG A 112 -2.72 14.72 -10.43
CA ARG A 112 -4.18 14.88 -10.46
C ARG A 112 -4.60 15.20 -11.87
N ASP A 113 -5.61 14.50 -12.36
CA ASP A 113 -6.29 14.80 -13.60
C ASP A 113 -7.82 14.68 -13.40
N ALA A 114 -8.58 14.80 -14.49
CA ALA A 114 -10.04 14.76 -14.45
C ALA A 114 -10.61 13.39 -14.00
N ALA A 115 -9.83 12.31 -14.09
CA ALA A 115 -10.26 10.94 -13.82
C ALA A 115 -9.58 10.31 -12.59
N LYS A 116 -8.38 10.76 -12.24
CA LYS A 116 -7.49 10.07 -11.29
C LYS A 116 -6.77 11.04 -10.36
N VAL A 117 -6.38 10.50 -9.21
CA VAL A 117 -5.55 11.15 -8.21
C VAL A 117 -4.53 10.15 -7.66
N GLY A 118 -3.29 10.60 -7.47
CA GLY A 118 -2.22 9.75 -6.98
C GLY A 118 -0.85 10.42 -6.98
N LEU A 119 0.17 9.60 -7.19
CA LEU A 119 1.57 10.00 -7.11
C LEU A 119 2.30 9.64 -8.41
N GLN A 120 2.94 10.63 -9.02
CA GLN A 120 3.80 10.48 -10.18
C GLN A 120 5.24 10.25 -9.73
N PHE A 121 5.88 9.28 -10.35
CA PHE A 121 7.28 8.93 -10.18
C PHE A 121 8.04 9.29 -11.45
N GLY A 122 9.24 9.83 -11.28
CA GLY A 122 10.08 10.15 -12.43
C GLY A 122 11.54 10.31 -12.08
N PHE A 123 12.31 10.57 -13.13
CA PHE A 123 13.77 10.65 -13.09
C PHE A 123 14.21 11.89 -13.86
N GLY A 124 14.99 12.75 -13.22
CA GLY A 124 15.61 13.90 -13.85
C GLY A 124 16.76 13.52 -14.79
N ALA A 125 17.17 14.47 -15.62
CA ALA A 125 18.24 14.25 -16.61
C ALA A 125 19.54 13.80 -15.94
N GLY A 126 20.07 12.66 -16.41
CA GLY A 126 21.28 12.04 -15.87
C GLY A 126 21.08 11.25 -14.57
N SER A 127 19.84 10.91 -14.20
CA SER A 127 19.62 9.87 -13.18
C SER A 127 20.12 8.52 -13.69
N ILE A 128 20.75 7.76 -12.80
CA ILE A 128 21.26 6.42 -13.07
C ILE A 128 20.65 5.49 -12.00
N PRO A 129 19.42 5.00 -12.21
CA PRO A 129 18.83 4.06 -11.26
C PRO A 129 19.56 2.72 -11.31
N ALA A 130 19.48 1.97 -10.22
CA ALA A 130 19.93 0.59 -10.10
C ALA A 130 18.71 -0.33 -9.90
N PRO A 131 18.80 -1.63 -10.20
CA PRO A 131 17.77 -2.59 -9.82
C PRO A 131 17.53 -2.55 -8.29
N GLY A 132 16.28 -2.66 -7.88
CA GLY A 132 15.87 -2.66 -6.48
C GLY A 132 14.61 -1.83 -6.21
N GLU A 133 14.47 -1.41 -4.96
CA GLU A 133 13.36 -0.59 -4.48
C GLU A 133 13.62 0.88 -4.82
N TRP A 134 12.73 1.47 -5.62
CA TRP A 134 12.91 2.83 -6.12
C TRP A 134 12.13 3.86 -5.35
N PHE A 135 10.89 3.54 -4.99
CA PHE A 135 10.00 4.51 -4.35
C PHE A 135 9.22 3.83 -3.23
N ILE A 136 8.90 4.62 -2.21
CA ILE A 136 8.01 4.20 -1.12
C ILE A 136 6.94 5.27 -0.91
N VAL A 137 5.70 4.82 -0.76
CA VAL A 137 4.55 5.68 -0.47
C VAL A 137 3.70 5.06 0.62
N ASP A 138 3.03 5.91 1.39
CA ASP A 138 2.12 5.48 2.42
C ASP A 138 0.71 5.37 1.85
N TYR A 139 -0.02 4.37 2.33
CA TYR A 139 -1.43 4.16 2.05
C TYR A 139 -2.21 4.18 3.36
N HIS A 140 -3.39 4.79 3.35
CA HIS A 140 -4.27 4.85 4.52
C HIS A 140 -5.69 4.44 4.12
N ALA A 141 -6.22 3.40 4.77
CA ALA A 141 -7.63 3.01 4.65
C ALA A 141 -8.53 3.99 5.42
N ARG A 142 -9.30 4.82 4.70
CA ARG A 142 -10.06 5.96 5.25
C ARG A 142 -11.51 5.62 5.58
N GLN A 143 -12.15 4.78 4.77
CA GLN A 143 -13.56 4.43 4.88
C GLN A 143 -13.79 2.98 4.46
N VAL A 144 -14.84 2.35 4.99
CA VAL A 144 -15.31 1.02 4.61
C VAL A 144 -15.70 1.00 3.14
N GLY A 145 -15.32 -0.05 2.43
CA GLY A 145 -15.61 -0.21 1.01
C GLY A 145 -14.41 -0.73 0.21
N ALA A 146 -14.59 -0.86 -1.11
CA ALA A 146 -13.52 -1.29 -2.00
C ALA A 146 -12.67 -0.10 -2.44
N CYS A 147 -11.35 -0.28 -2.47
CA CYS A 147 -10.42 0.70 -3.00
C CYS A 147 -9.47 0.03 -4.00
N THR A 148 -9.35 0.61 -5.20
CA THR A 148 -8.43 0.13 -6.23
C THR A 148 -7.34 1.15 -6.55
N LEU A 149 -6.08 0.73 -6.41
CA LEU A 149 -4.92 1.46 -6.89
C LEU A 149 -4.38 0.83 -8.17
N ARG A 150 -3.89 1.66 -9.09
CA ARG A 150 -3.39 1.21 -10.39
C ARG A 150 -2.02 1.83 -10.67
N LEU A 151 -1.06 0.98 -11.03
CA LEU A 151 0.27 1.37 -11.45
C LEU A 151 0.30 1.53 -12.97
N TYR A 152 0.72 2.68 -13.48
CA TYR A 152 0.81 2.99 -14.90
C TYR A 152 2.23 3.34 -15.30
N GLY A 153 2.66 2.88 -16.47
CA GLY A 153 3.90 3.33 -17.11
C GLY A 153 3.63 4.50 -18.07
N LEU A 154 4.40 5.58 -17.92
CA LEU A 154 4.35 6.75 -18.80
C LEU A 154 5.39 6.65 -19.94
N PRO A 155 5.16 7.32 -21.08
CA PRO A 155 3.96 8.10 -21.45
C PRO A 155 2.82 7.26 -22.07
N VAL A 156 3.03 5.95 -22.29
CA VAL A 156 2.31 5.22 -23.36
C VAL A 156 1.00 4.56 -22.89
N ARG A 157 0.76 4.35 -21.59
CA ARG A 157 -0.35 3.46 -21.14
C ARG A 157 -1.09 3.95 -19.90
N LEU A 158 -1.84 5.04 -20.01
CA LEU A 158 -2.78 5.44 -18.95
C LEU A 158 -4.07 4.61 -18.94
N ASP A 159 -4.37 3.87 -20.01
CA ASP A 159 -5.61 3.07 -20.12
C ASP A 159 -5.42 1.60 -19.74
N SER A 160 -4.18 1.14 -19.62
CA SER A 160 -3.84 -0.25 -19.30
C SER A 160 -2.80 -0.25 -18.19
N PRO A 161 -3.23 -0.41 -16.92
CA PRO A 161 -2.31 -0.44 -15.81
C PRO A 161 -1.35 -1.63 -15.93
N ALA A 162 -0.10 -1.42 -15.55
CA ALA A 162 0.90 -2.48 -15.42
C ALA A 162 0.54 -3.43 -14.26
N GLU A 163 -0.08 -2.89 -13.20
CA GLU A 163 -0.51 -3.62 -12.01
C GLU A 163 -1.73 -2.95 -11.39
N THR A 164 -2.61 -3.71 -10.74
CA THR A 164 -3.80 -3.21 -10.05
C THR A 164 -3.87 -3.82 -8.66
N LEU A 165 -3.74 -3.00 -7.62
CA LEU A 165 -3.88 -3.38 -6.22
C LEU A 165 -5.33 -3.18 -5.79
N SER A 166 -5.94 -4.20 -5.20
CA SER A 166 -7.32 -4.19 -4.74
C SER A 166 -7.37 -4.45 -3.24
N PHE A 167 -7.99 -3.52 -2.52
CA PHE A 167 -8.23 -3.56 -1.09
C PHE A 167 -9.73 -3.56 -0.83
N THR A 168 -10.15 -4.29 0.20
CA THR A 168 -11.47 -4.19 0.79
C THR A 168 -11.29 -3.69 2.22
N HIS A 169 -11.94 -2.59 2.55
CA HIS A 169 -11.88 -2.01 3.87
C HIS A 169 -13.10 -2.42 4.68
N VAL A 170 -12.86 -2.83 5.92
CA VAL A 170 -13.89 -3.20 6.91
C VAL A 170 -13.82 -2.28 8.12
N ASP A 171 -14.86 -2.25 8.94
CA ASP A 171 -14.87 -1.43 10.16
C ASP A 171 -13.69 -1.75 11.08
N SER A 172 -13.23 -0.75 11.84
CA SER A 172 -12.16 -0.97 12.81
C SER A 172 -12.62 -1.88 13.95
N ARG A 173 -11.74 -2.77 14.41
CA ARG A 173 -11.88 -3.55 15.65
C ARG A 173 -11.08 -2.93 16.81
N ASP A 174 -10.32 -1.87 16.53
CA ASP A 174 -9.74 -0.98 17.54
C ASP A 174 -10.82 0.00 17.99
N PHE A 175 -11.57 -0.41 19.01
CA PHE A 175 -12.72 0.30 19.53
C PHE A 175 -12.32 1.44 20.47
N ASN A 176 -11.11 1.38 21.03
CA ASN A 176 -10.60 2.38 21.96
C ASN A 176 -9.73 3.45 21.26
N GLY A 177 -9.30 3.21 20.03
CA GLY A 177 -8.54 4.14 19.18
C GLY A 177 -7.05 4.21 19.53
N ASP A 178 -6.47 3.19 20.17
CA ASP A 178 -5.04 3.13 20.51
C ASP A 178 -4.17 2.44 19.45
N ALA A 179 -4.75 2.20 18.27
CA ALA A 179 -4.13 1.70 17.06
C ALA A 179 -3.66 0.23 17.12
N ILE A 180 -4.15 -0.53 18.10
CA ILE A 180 -3.93 -1.97 18.22
C ILE A 180 -5.23 -2.64 18.65
N VAL A 181 -5.55 -3.79 18.07
CA VAL A 181 -6.68 -4.61 18.50
C VAL A 181 -6.22 -5.54 19.61
N ASP A 182 -6.55 -5.25 20.86
CA ASP A 182 -6.09 -6.05 22.00
C ASP A 182 -7.21 -6.37 23.02
N PHE A 183 -6.81 -6.78 24.22
CA PHE A 183 -7.73 -7.15 25.28
C PHE A 183 -8.66 -6.00 25.72
N ARG A 184 -8.23 -4.74 25.55
CA ARG A 184 -9.04 -3.57 25.87
C ARG A 184 -10.22 -3.46 24.91
N ASP A 185 -9.99 -3.68 23.62
CA ASP A 185 -11.07 -3.69 22.62
C ASP A 185 -12.00 -4.88 22.83
N PHE A 186 -11.45 -6.05 23.15
CA PHE A 186 -12.25 -7.20 23.53
C PHE A 186 -13.14 -6.90 24.74
N ALA A 187 -12.62 -6.22 25.76
CA ALA A 187 -13.40 -5.85 26.94
C ALA A 187 -14.53 -4.86 26.60
N LEU A 188 -14.32 -3.95 25.64
CA LEU A 188 -15.38 -3.10 25.11
C LEU A 188 -16.45 -3.93 24.40
N LEU A 189 -16.07 -4.81 23.48
CA LEU A 189 -17.00 -5.73 22.80
C LEU A 189 -17.81 -6.57 23.80
N ALA A 190 -17.14 -7.17 24.79
CA ALA A 190 -17.76 -8.00 25.82
C ALA A 190 -18.70 -7.20 26.73
N GLY A 191 -18.40 -5.92 26.98
CA GLY A 191 -19.26 -5.01 27.73
C GLY A 191 -20.61 -4.73 27.05
N HIS A 192 -20.67 -4.94 25.73
CA HIS A 192 -21.88 -4.81 24.91
C HIS A 192 -22.51 -6.16 24.52
N TRP A 193 -22.04 -7.27 25.09
CA TRP A 193 -22.53 -8.60 24.76
C TRP A 193 -24.02 -8.76 25.07
N ASN A 194 -24.85 -8.84 24.04
CA ASN A 194 -26.29 -8.98 24.17
C ASN A 194 -26.90 -9.77 23.01
N PRO A 195 -26.74 -11.10 22.97
CA PRO A 195 -27.18 -11.91 21.84
C PRO A 195 -28.71 -12.12 21.78
N GLN A 196 -29.49 -11.56 22.71
CA GLN A 196 -30.93 -11.77 22.80
C GLN A 196 -31.75 -10.58 22.30
N GLU A 197 -31.20 -9.37 22.31
CA GLU A 197 -31.91 -8.16 21.92
C GLU A 197 -31.37 -7.64 20.60
N TYR A 198 -32.29 -7.25 19.72
CA TYR A 198 -31.92 -6.57 18.49
C TYR A 198 -31.53 -5.13 18.80
N LEU A 199 -30.42 -4.69 18.23
CA LEU A 199 -30.03 -3.29 18.25
C LEU A 199 -31.07 -2.45 17.52
N GLU A 200 -31.36 -1.28 18.07
CA GLU A 200 -32.10 -0.25 17.33
C GLU A 200 -31.27 0.18 16.12
N PRO A 201 -31.90 0.44 14.96
CA PRO A 201 -31.23 1.09 13.84
C PRO A 201 -30.54 2.36 14.32
N ASP A 202 -29.28 2.56 13.92
CA ASP A 202 -28.44 3.71 14.30
C ASP A 202 -28.04 3.77 15.78
N SER A 203 -28.20 2.68 16.55
CA SER A 203 -27.65 2.59 17.90
C SER A 203 -26.14 2.85 17.88
N PRO A 204 -25.58 3.64 18.82
CA PRO A 204 -24.14 3.77 18.99
C PRO A 204 -23.42 2.43 19.22
N GLN A 205 -24.16 1.40 19.64
CA GLN A 205 -23.64 0.05 19.82
C GLN A 205 -23.48 -0.72 18.51
N GLY A 206 -24.03 -0.23 17.40
CA GLY A 206 -23.94 -0.87 16.09
C GLY A 206 -22.50 -1.09 15.61
N MET A 207 -21.53 -0.31 16.13
CA MET A 207 -20.11 -0.54 15.82
C MET A 207 -19.54 -1.86 16.38
N PHE A 208 -20.26 -2.51 17.31
CA PHE A 208 -19.89 -3.81 17.88
C PHE A 208 -20.62 -4.99 17.23
N ASP A 209 -21.63 -4.72 16.39
CA ASP A 209 -22.34 -5.68 15.54
C ASP A 209 -21.61 -5.75 14.18
N LEU A 210 -20.54 -6.55 14.18
CA LEU A 210 -19.57 -6.66 13.11
C LEU A 210 -20.07 -7.50 11.93
N ASP A 211 -21.03 -8.41 12.15
CA ASP A 211 -21.66 -9.20 11.09
C ASP A 211 -23.00 -8.63 10.61
N SER A 212 -23.47 -7.54 11.23
CA SER A 212 -24.69 -6.81 10.88
C SER A 212 -25.96 -7.66 11.00
N ASP A 213 -25.98 -8.64 11.91
CA ASP A 213 -27.17 -9.47 12.19
C ASP A 213 -28.16 -8.81 13.18
N GLY A 214 -27.79 -7.63 13.70
CA GLY A 214 -28.55 -6.84 14.64
C GLY A 214 -28.29 -7.22 16.10
N LYS A 215 -27.33 -8.08 16.40
CA LYS A 215 -27.00 -8.53 17.77
C LYS A 215 -25.50 -8.44 17.99
N ILE A 216 -25.09 -8.49 19.26
CA ILE A 216 -23.68 -8.53 19.64
C ILE A 216 -23.43 -9.85 20.37
N GLY A 217 -22.70 -10.75 19.73
CA GLY A 217 -22.53 -12.11 20.18
C GLY A 217 -21.35 -12.88 19.55
N PRO A 218 -21.48 -14.21 19.43
CA PRO A 218 -20.37 -15.06 18.95
C PRO A 218 -19.93 -14.80 17.51
N GLY A 219 -20.82 -14.34 16.63
CA GLY A 219 -20.49 -13.98 15.25
C GLY A 219 -19.51 -12.81 15.20
N ASP A 220 -19.82 -11.75 15.95
CA ASP A 220 -18.97 -10.58 16.10
C ASP A 220 -17.62 -10.93 16.72
N LEU A 221 -17.62 -11.77 17.76
CA LEU A 221 -16.37 -12.22 18.38
C LEU A 221 -15.47 -12.98 17.40
N ALA A 222 -16.05 -13.79 16.52
CA ALA A 222 -15.29 -14.50 15.50
C ALA A 222 -14.62 -13.50 14.54
N LEU A 223 -15.36 -12.51 14.04
CA LEU A 223 -14.83 -11.46 13.17
C LEU A 223 -13.81 -10.55 13.87
N PHE A 224 -14.01 -10.25 15.15
CA PHE A 224 -13.03 -9.53 15.97
C PHE A 224 -11.71 -10.30 16.06
N SER A 225 -11.78 -11.62 16.26
CA SER A 225 -10.61 -12.47 16.44
C SER A 225 -9.71 -12.57 15.20
N GLU A 226 -10.24 -12.31 14.01
CA GLU A 226 -9.45 -12.29 12.76
C GLU A 226 -8.37 -11.20 12.76
N TYR A 227 -8.58 -10.15 13.56
CA TYR A 227 -7.70 -8.98 13.66
C TYR A 227 -6.99 -8.90 15.01
N TRP A 228 -7.00 -9.97 15.82
CA TRP A 228 -6.35 -9.96 17.14
C TRP A 228 -4.86 -9.60 17.05
N LEU A 229 -4.45 -8.59 17.82
CA LEU A 229 -3.11 -7.99 17.84
C LEU A 229 -2.69 -7.31 16.53
N GLU A 230 -3.63 -7.04 15.63
CA GLU A 230 -3.37 -6.23 14.44
C GLU A 230 -3.17 -4.76 14.84
N GLN A 231 -2.17 -4.12 14.23
CA GLN A 231 -1.86 -2.71 14.44
C GLN A 231 -2.29 -1.91 13.21
N THR A 232 -3.04 -0.83 13.42
CA THR A 232 -3.59 0.02 12.35
C THR A 232 -2.72 1.24 12.08
N ASP A 233 -2.06 1.80 13.09
CA ASP A 233 -1.08 2.88 12.95
C ASP A 233 0.13 2.50 13.80
N CYS A 234 1.19 1.92 13.20
CA CYS A 234 2.42 1.74 13.96
C CYS A 234 3.09 3.12 14.06
N ARG A 235 2.64 3.96 14.99
CA ARG A 235 3.55 4.98 15.53
C ARG A 235 4.86 4.26 15.84
N PRO A 236 6.03 4.80 15.46
CA PRO A 236 7.28 4.17 15.82
C PRO A 236 7.20 3.86 17.32
N PRO A 237 7.51 2.62 17.74
CA PRO A 237 7.38 2.24 19.13
C PRO A 237 8.01 3.33 19.98
N ALA A 238 7.31 3.76 21.04
CA ALA A 238 7.84 4.76 21.96
C ALA A 238 9.29 4.36 22.26
N ALA A 239 10.23 5.32 22.12
CA ALA A 239 11.65 5.05 22.28
C ALA A 239 11.85 4.19 23.53
N ASP A 240 12.58 3.08 23.39
CA ASP A 240 12.80 2.16 24.50
C ASP A 240 13.28 2.99 25.69
N PRO A 241 12.57 2.96 26.84
CA PRO A 241 12.92 3.79 27.98
C PRO A 241 14.33 3.50 28.53
N ASN A 242 14.95 2.38 28.11
CA ASN A 242 16.33 2.01 28.45
C ASN A 242 17.35 2.40 27.35
N THR A 243 16.90 2.81 26.17
CA THR A 243 17.78 3.49 25.21
C THR A 243 17.99 4.90 25.70
N SER A 244 19.02 5.07 26.53
CA SER A 244 19.51 6.38 26.93
C SER A 244 19.70 7.19 25.66
N SER A 245 19.00 8.33 25.57
CA SER A 245 19.22 9.33 24.55
C SER A 245 20.69 9.72 24.63
N ALA A 246 21.50 9.18 23.72
CA ALA A 246 22.88 9.58 23.58
C ALA A 246 22.86 11.07 23.31
N GLY A 247 23.25 11.85 24.32
CA GLY A 247 23.23 13.30 24.29
C GLY A 247 23.92 13.78 23.03
N SER A 248 23.18 14.51 22.20
CA SER A 248 23.77 15.26 21.09
C SER A 248 24.78 16.26 21.67
N PRO A 249 26.03 16.30 21.15
CA PRO A 249 27.03 17.28 21.54
C PRO A 249 26.67 18.70 21.10
#